data_AF-A0AAD6TP26-F1
#
_entry.id   AF-A0AAD6TP26-F1
#
_cell.length_a   1.000
_cell.length_b   1.000
_cell.length_c   1.000
_cell.angle_alpha   90.00
_cell.angle_beta   90.00
_cell.angle_gamma   90.00
#
_symmetry.space_group_name_H-M   'P 1'
#
loop_
_entity.id
_entity.type
_entity.pdbx_description
1 polymer ?
#
loop_
_entity_poly.entity_id
_entity_poly.type
_entity_poly.pdbx_seq_one_letter_code
_entity_poly.pdbx_strand_id
1 'polypeptide(L)'
;MPSGPVLGSLSLQSPSLTRQTVSVSRSTCLEIGSFKELLKEYRKLDDSITMRLNRENAMVRDQERISGRPGKQDQACANVWGELVANWNRRKQIIDYCAAVVDQSKEEKQRTAQVEEDPSRRRKLEAAIYSDDVKRTHVHRELTVDEIVRTRSLQAFRSRCRYFVPPLTDSEARKMWDAASS
;
A
#
# COMPACT_ATOMS: atom_id res chain seq x y z
N MET A 1 5.40 26.07 -7.70
CA MET A 1 5.73 24.71 -7.23
C MET A 1 4.66 23.75 -7.73
N PRO A 2 4.99 22.60 -8.33
CA PRO A 2 3.96 21.67 -8.76
C PRO A 2 3.49 20.84 -7.57
N SER A 3 2.17 20.90 -7.30
CA SER A 3 1.48 20.10 -6.30
C SER A 3 1.54 18.62 -6.70
N GLY A 4 2.05 17.75 -5.82
CA GLY A 4 2.09 16.30 -6.05
C GLY A 4 0.70 15.66 -6.11
N PRO A 5 0.58 14.42 -6.64
CA PRO A 5 -0.70 13.74 -6.75
C PRO A 5 -1.33 13.48 -5.37
N VAL A 6 -2.59 13.86 -5.22
CA VAL A 6 -3.37 13.63 -3.99
C VAL A 6 -3.84 12.17 -3.96
N LEU A 7 -3.02 11.30 -3.36
CA LEU A 7 -3.39 9.89 -3.13
C LEU A 7 -4.31 9.79 -1.88
N GLY A 8 -5.45 9.13 -2.01
CA GLY A 8 -6.60 9.23 -1.10
C GLY A 8 -6.61 8.33 0.16
N SER A 9 -6.80 8.99 1.30
CA SER A 9 -7.56 8.68 2.54
C SER A 9 -7.73 7.24 3.13
N LEU A 10 -6.94 6.91 4.16
CA LEU A 10 -7.04 5.73 5.05
C LEU A 10 -8.33 5.68 5.90
N SER A 11 -8.91 4.48 6.03
CA SER A 11 -9.89 4.13 7.07
C SER A 11 -9.14 3.54 8.28
N LEU A 12 -9.08 4.30 9.37
CA LEU A 12 -8.57 3.89 10.67
C LEU A 12 -9.73 3.30 11.49
N GLN A 13 -9.54 2.16 12.14
CA GLN A 13 -10.44 1.72 13.21
C GLN A 13 -9.65 1.55 14.52
N SER A 14 -9.31 2.71 15.08
CA SER A 14 -9.59 3.05 16.48
C SER A 14 -10.65 4.17 16.46
N PRO A 15 -11.38 4.49 17.54
CA PRO A 15 -12.46 5.49 17.56
C PRO A 15 -11.94 6.93 17.43
N SER A 16 -11.30 7.23 16.31
CA SER A 16 -10.97 8.55 15.82
C SER A 16 -11.59 8.67 14.44
N LEU A 17 -12.68 9.42 14.37
CA LEU A 17 -13.51 9.70 13.19
C LEU A 17 -12.80 10.58 12.14
N THR A 18 -11.47 10.60 12.08
CA THR A 18 -10.74 11.43 11.10
C THR A 18 -9.94 10.55 10.15
N ARG A 19 -10.46 10.50 8.91
CA ARG A 19 -9.83 9.90 7.75
C ARG A 19 -8.53 10.67 7.44
N GLN A 20 -7.40 10.26 8.01
CA GLN A 20 -6.14 10.98 7.79
C GLN A 20 -5.64 10.73 6.36
N THR A 21 -5.69 11.76 5.52
CA THR A 21 -5.03 11.79 4.21
C THR A 21 -3.54 12.01 4.44
N VAL A 22 -2.75 10.94 4.39
CA VAL A 22 -1.29 11.06 4.38
C VAL A 22 -0.87 11.42 2.95
N SER A 23 -0.54 12.69 2.70
CA SER A 23 0.00 13.13 1.42
C SER A 23 1.45 12.61 1.29
N VAL A 24 1.69 11.71 0.34
CA VAL A 24 3.05 11.24 0.04
C VAL A 24 3.75 12.29 -0.81
N SER A 25 4.80 12.90 -0.25
CA SER A 25 5.58 13.93 -0.94
C SER A 25 6.87 13.34 -1.52
N ARG A 26 7.57 14.12 -2.34
CA ARG A 26 8.94 13.78 -2.80
C ARG A 26 9.88 13.51 -1.63
N SER A 27 9.80 14.30 -0.55
CA SER A 27 10.65 14.12 0.62
C SER A 27 10.36 12.82 1.36
N THR A 28 9.10 12.38 1.43
CA THR A 28 8.75 11.07 2.02
C THR A 28 9.47 9.92 1.34
N CYS A 29 9.63 9.96 0.01
CA CYS A 29 10.29 8.90 -0.74
C CYS A 29 11.83 8.95 -0.65
N LEU A 30 12.41 10.14 -0.54
CA LEU A 30 13.87 10.33 -0.41
C LEU A 30 14.38 10.04 1.02
N GLU A 31 13.50 10.18 2.01
CA GLU A 31 13.73 9.79 3.40
C GLU A 31 13.24 8.36 3.64
N ILE A 32 14.13 7.38 3.43
CA ILE A 32 13.78 5.95 3.42
C ILE A 32 13.11 5.47 4.72
N GLY A 33 13.45 6.09 5.86
CA GLY A 33 12.82 5.80 7.15
C GLY A 33 11.33 6.15 7.15
N SER A 34 10.97 7.33 6.64
CA SER A 34 9.58 7.78 6.53
C SER A 34 8.78 6.90 5.58
N PHE A 35 9.35 6.55 4.43
CA PHE A 35 8.73 5.62 3.49
C PHE A 35 8.45 4.25 4.12
N LYS A 36 9.41 3.68 4.87
CA LYS A 36 9.24 2.38 5.54
C LYS A 36 8.19 2.41 6.64
N GLU A 37 8.18 3.44 7.48
CA GLU A 37 7.14 3.58 8.50
C GLU A 37 5.75 3.74 7.87
N LEU A 38 5.65 4.49 6.77
CA LEU A 38 4.40 4.59 6.00
C LEU A 38 3.93 3.20 5.53
N LEU A 39 4.78 2.43 4.85
CA LEU A 39 4.39 1.10 4.37
C LEU A 39 4.01 0.15 5.51
N LYS A 40 4.68 0.26 6.66
CA LYS A 40 4.35 -0.51 7.86
C LYS A 40 2.94 -0.22 8.36
N GLU A 41 2.51 1.04 8.40
CA GLU A 41 1.13 1.38 8.75
C GLU A 41 0.11 0.78 7.79
N TYR A 42 0.38 0.81 6.48
CA TYR A 42 -0.47 0.14 5.48
C TYR A 42 -0.49 -1.39 5.64
N ARG A 43 0.61 -2.02 6.10
CA ARG A 43 0.69 -3.47 6.34
C ARG A 43 -0.06 -3.93 7.58
N LYS A 44 -0.20 -3.07 8.61
CA LYS A 44 -1.02 -3.41 9.79
C LYS A 44 -2.45 -3.79 9.43
N LEU A 45 -2.99 -3.24 8.34
CA LEU A 45 -4.33 -3.57 7.85
C LEU A 45 -4.41 -5.01 7.31
N ASP A 46 -3.33 -5.52 6.71
CA ASP A 46 -3.20 -6.91 6.28
C ASP A 46 -2.97 -7.84 7.48
N ASP A 47 -2.07 -7.47 8.39
CA ASP A 47 -1.73 -8.28 9.57
C ASP A 47 -2.96 -8.49 10.49
N SER A 48 -3.85 -7.50 10.56
CA SER A 48 -5.08 -7.54 11.36
C SER A 48 -6.29 -8.16 10.65
N ILE A 49 -6.12 -8.76 9.46
CA ILE A 49 -7.23 -9.24 8.64
C ILE A 49 -8.15 -10.22 9.37
N THR A 50 -7.59 -11.14 10.15
CA THR A 50 -8.39 -12.11 10.92
C THR A 50 -9.26 -11.43 11.97
N MET A 51 -8.71 -10.44 12.69
CA MET A 51 -9.48 -9.69 13.69
C MET A 51 -10.58 -8.87 13.03
N ARG A 52 -10.28 -8.23 11.89
CA ARG A 52 -11.24 -7.45 11.12
C ARG A 52 -12.38 -8.33 10.60
N LEU A 53 -12.07 -9.50 10.06
CA LEU A 53 -13.08 -10.48 9.65
C LEU A 53 -13.96 -10.93 10.82
N ASN A 54 -13.38 -11.22 11.99
CA ASN A 54 -14.15 -11.57 13.18
C ASN A 54 -15.09 -10.42 13.61
N ARG A 55 -14.60 -9.18 13.57
CA ARG A 55 -15.36 -7.98 13.92
C ARG A 55 -16.52 -7.73 12.94
N GLU A 56 -16.26 -7.77 11.64
CA GLU A 56 -17.31 -7.59 10.63
C GLU A 56 -18.38 -8.69 10.71
N ASN A 57 -17.99 -9.94 10.97
CA ASN A 57 -18.95 -11.02 11.20
C ASN A 57 -19.83 -10.76 12.45
N ALA A 58 -19.25 -10.25 13.53
CA ALA A 58 -20.01 -9.90 14.72
C ALA A 58 -21.00 -8.75 14.45
N MET A 59 -20.58 -7.74 13.69
CA MET A 59 -21.44 -6.61 13.30
C MET A 59 -22.61 -7.03 12.41
N VAL A 60 -22.37 -7.88 11.41
CA VAL A 60 -23.44 -8.38 10.53
C VAL A 60 -24.46 -9.19 11.35
N ARG A 61 -24.01 -10.06 12.26
CA ARG A 61 -24.91 -10.84 13.15
C ARG A 61 -25.71 -9.95 14.09
N ASP A 62 -25.12 -8.88 14.59
CA ASP A 62 -25.80 -7.90 15.44
C ASP A 62 -26.92 -7.19 14.66
N GLN A 63 -26.61 -6.78 13.43
CA GLN A 63 -27.56 -6.15 12.53
C GLN A 63 -28.72 -7.10 12.15
N GLU A 64 -28.46 -8.38 11.93
CA GLU A 64 -29.50 -9.40 11.71
C GLU A 64 -30.47 -9.48 12.89
N ARG A 65 -29.94 -9.47 14.13
CA ARG A 65 -30.75 -9.52 15.35
C ARG A 65 -31.65 -8.29 15.50
N ILE A 66 -31.12 -7.11 15.19
CA ILE A 66 -31.86 -5.84 15.32
C ILE A 66 -32.88 -5.69 14.20
N SER A 67 -32.51 -6.02 12.96
CA SER A 67 -33.37 -5.83 11.79
C SER A 67 -34.41 -6.94 11.60
N GLY A 68 -34.23 -8.10 12.24
CA GLY A 68 -35.06 -9.29 12.06
C GLY A 68 -34.99 -9.88 10.65
N ARG A 69 -34.04 -9.41 9.81
CA ARG A 69 -33.83 -9.89 8.45
C ARG A 69 -32.49 -10.60 8.35
N PRO A 70 -32.42 -11.76 7.68
CA PRO A 70 -31.13 -12.40 7.41
C PRO A 70 -30.26 -11.46 6.56
N GLY A 71 -28.98 -11.37 6.92
CA GLY A 71 -27.99 -10.63 6.16
C GLY A 71 -27.74 -11.31 4.83
N LYS A 72 -27.16 -10.57 3.88
CA LYS A 72 -26.68 -11.20 2.64
C LYS A 72 -25.56 -12.17 2.99
N GLN A 73 -25.60 -13.34 2.36
CA GLN A 73 -24.51 -14.32 2.45
C GLN A 73 -23.19 -13.62 2.10
N ASP A 74 -22.16 -13.87 2.90
CA ASP A 74 -20.81 -13.32 2.75
C ASP A 74 -20.68 -11.78 2.81
N GLN A 75 -21.68 -11.05 3.35
CA GLN A 75 -21.60 -9.59 3.47
C GLN A 75 -20.35 -9.11 4.23
N ALA A 76 -19.98 -9.78 5.32
CA ALA A 76 -18.76 -9.48 6.06
C ALA A 76 -17.50 -9.69 5.21
N CYS A 77 -17.45 -10.76 4.42
CA CYS A 77 -16.36 -11.03 3.49
C CYS A 77 -16.28 -9.98 2.39
N ALA A 78 -17.41 -9.56 1.83
CA ALA A 78 -17.48 -8.51 0.80
C ALA A 78 -16.96 -7.17 1.33
N ASN A 79 -17.33 -6.78 2.54
CA ASN A 79 -16.85 -5.55 3.19
C ASN A 79 -15.32 -5.58 3.36
N VAL A 80 -14.80 -6.63 4.00
CA VAL A 80 -13.35 -6.75 4.23
C VAL A 80 -12.58 -6.85 2.91
N TRP A 81 -13.13 -7.54 1.92
CA TRP A 81 -12.52 -7.65 0.59
C TRP A 81 -12.32 -6.28 -0.07
N GLY A 82 -13.36 -5.44 -0.07
CA GLY A 82 -13.26 -4.09 -0.62
C GLY A 82 -12.20 -3.24 0.09
N GLU A 83 -12.13 -3.33 1.43
CA GLU A 83 -11.11 -2.62 2.20
C GLU A 83 -9.68 -3.15 1.92
N LEU A 84 -9.54 -4.46 1.71
CA LEU A 84 -8.28 -5.13 1.43
C LEU A 84 -7.71 -4.72 0.06
N VAL A 85 -8.54 -4.79 -0.99
CA VAL A 85 -8.15 -4.37 -2.35
C VAL A 85 -7.83 -2.88 -2.38
N ALA A 86 -8.64 -2.04 -1.73
CA ALA A 86 -8.36 -0.62 -1.64
C ALA A 86 -7.01 -0.33 -0.96
N ASN A 87 -6.68 -1.07 0.10
CA ASN A 87 -5.39 -0.95 0.79
C ASN A 87 -4.22 -1.36 -0.10
N TRP A 88 -4.34 -2.49 -0.81
CA TRP A 88 -3.33 -2.99 -1.74
C TRP A 88 -3.06 -2.02 -2.88
N ASN A 89 -4.13 -1.51 -3.51
CA ASN A 89 -4.04 -0.50 -4.58
C ASN A 89 -3.26 0.73 -4.13
N ARG A 90 -3.61 1.26 -2.95
CA ARG A 90 -2.94 2.45 -2.41
C ARG A 90 -1.49 2.17 -2.09
N ARG A 91 -1.19 1.05 -1.45
CA ARG A 91 0.20 0.69 -1.13
C ARG A 91 1.04 0.54 -2.39
N LYS A 92 0.49 -0.10 -3.43
CA LYS A 92 1.15 -0.20 -4.74
C LYS A 92 1.40 1.18 -5.37
N GLN A 93 0.40 2.06 -5.39
CA GLN A 93 0.56 3.44 -5.89
C GLN A 93 1.66 4.21 -5.16
N ILE A 94 1.76 4.05 -3.84
CA ILE A 94 2.82 4.69 -3.04
C ILE A 94 4.21 4.14 -3.41
N ILE A 95 4.35 2.82 -3.54
CA ILE A 95 5.62 2.18 -3.91
C ILE A 95 6.03 2.61 -5.32
N ASP A 96 5.11 2.57 -6.29
CA ASP A 96 5.38 2.97 -7.68
C ASP A 96 5.76 4.46 -7.77
N TYR A 97 5.05 5.34 -7.06
CA TYR A 97 5.40 6.76 -6.98
C TYR A 97 6.79 6.98 -6.38
N CYS A 98 7.09 6.33 -5.25
CA CYS A 98 8.39 6.48 -4.62
C CYS A 98 9.53 5.89 -5.44
N ALA A 99 9.29 4.80 -6.18
CA ALA A 99 10.25 4.24 -7.13
C ALA A 99 10.60 5.26 -8.22
N ALA A 100 9.60 5.91 -8.82
CA ALA A 100 9.82 6.96 -9.80
C ALA A 100 10.59 8.16 -9.22
N VAL A 101 10.29 8.58 -7.98
CA VAL A 101 10.98 9.69 -7.31
C VAL A 101 12.47 9.41 -7.08
N VAL A 102 12.81 8.21 -6.59
CA VAL A 102 14.22 7.85 -6.33
C VAL A 102 14.98 7.63 -7.63
N ASP A 103 14.34 7.10 -8.67
CA ASP A 103 14.89 7.01 -10.03
C ASP A 103 15.22 8.40 -10.58
N GLN A 104 14.26 9.31 -10.53
CA GLN A 104 14.44 10.69 -11.00
C GLN A 104 15.56 11.42 -10.23
N SER A 105 15.60 11.27 -8.90
CA SER A 105 16.64 11.89 -8.05
C SER A 105 18.04 11.41 -8.43
N LYS A 106 18.20 10.10 -8.68
CA LYS A 106 19.47 9.52 -9.12
C LYS A 106 19.87 10.05 -10.50
N GLU A 107 18.96 10.05 -11.47
CA GLU A 107 19.23 10.55 -12.82
C GLU A 107 19.61 12.03 -12.85
N GLU A 108 18.91 12.87 -12.07
CA GLU A 108 19.23 14.30 -11.93
C GLU A 108 20.66 14.49 -11.41
N LYS A 109 21.06 13.75 -10.37
CA LYS A 109 22.43 13.82 -9.83
C LYS A 109 23.48 13.27 -10.80
N GLN A 110 23.16 12.22 -11.55
CA GLN A 110 24.05 11.66 -12.58
C GLN A 110 24.31 12.66 -13.71
N ARG A 111 23.25 13.34 -14.20
CA ARG A 111 23.38 14.40 -15.21
C ARG A 111 24.25 15.55 -14.70
N THR A 112 24.05 15.98 -13.46
CA THR A 112 24.87 17.05 -12.85
C THR A 112 26.33 16.63 -12.68
N ALA A 113 26.59 15.37 -12.29
CA ALA A 113 27.96 14.89 -12.10
C ALA A 113 28.78 14.81 -13.41
N GLN A 114 28.12 14.58 -14.55
CA GLN A 114 28.78 14.52 -15.86
C GLN A 114 29.32 15.88 -16.33
N VAL A 115 28.65 16.97 -15.96
CA VAL A 115 29.02 18.34 -16.36
C VAL A 115 29.79 19.09 -15.27
N GLU A 116 29.93 18.52 -14.08
CA GLU A 116 30.65 19.13 -12.96
C GLU A 116 32.16 19.03 -13.18
N GLU A 117 32.85 20.16 -13.25
CA GLU A 117 34.30 20.24 -13.50
C GLU A 117 35.12 20.23 -12.20
N ASP A 118 34.56 20.72 -11.08
CA ASP A 118 35.24 20.77 -9.79
C ASP A 118 35.37 19.35 -9.20
N PRO A 119 36.60 18.81 -9.01
CA PRO A 119 36.82 17.46 -8.48
C PRO A 119 36.21 17.24 -7.09
N SER A 120 36.17 18.27 -6.24
CA SER A 120 35.61 18.18 -4.88
C SER A 120 34.09 18.03 -4.94
N ARG A 121 33.43 18.82 -5.80
CA ARG A 121 31.98 18.73 -6.02
C ARG A 121 31.59 17.42 -6.70
N ARG A 122 32.36 16.98 -7.70
CA ARG A 122 32.15 15.71 -8.39
C ARG A 122 32.15 14.54 -7.39
N ARG A 123 33.12 14.47 -6.49
CA ARG A 123 33.19 13.43 -5.44
C ARG A 123 31.97 13.44 -4.51
N LYS A 124 31.48 14.63 -4.14
CA LYS A 124 30.26 14.75 -3.32
C LYS A 124 29.01 14.27 -4.08
N LEU A 125 28.92 14.58 -5.37
CA LEU A 125 27.83 14.11 -6.23
C LEU A 125 27.87 12.58 -6.39
N GLU A 126 29.04 11.99 -6.61
CA GLU A 126 29.22 10.53 -6.68
C GLU A 126 28.76 9.83 -5.40
N ALA A 127 29.14 10.36 -4.23
CA ALA A 127 28.68 9.84 -2.95
C ALA A 127 27.14 9.94 -2.81
N ALA A 128 26.54 11.04 -3.27
CA ALA A 128 25.09 11.21 -3.27
C ALA A 128 24.37 10.27 -4.25
N ILE A 129 24.96 9.99 -5.41
CA ILE A 129 24.44 9.03 -6.40
C ILE A 129 24.46 7.62 -5.81
N TYR A 130 25.55 7.23 -5.14
CA TYR A 130 25.62 5.94 -4.45
C TYR A 130 24.56 5.81 -3.36
N SER A 131 24.35 6.86 -2.56
CA SER A 131 23.28 6.88 -1.56
C SER A 131 21.90 6.69 -2.18
N ASP A 132 21.62 7.37 -3.29
CA ASP A 132 20.35 7.24 -4.01
C ASP A 132 20.18 5.84 -4.64
N ASP A 133 21.26 5.20 -5.09
CA ASP A 133 21.21 3.83 -5.62
C ASP A 133 20.82 2.79 -4.55
N VAL A 134 21.33 2.97 -3.32
CA VAL A 134 20.91 2.16 -2.17
C VAL A 134 19.43 2.39 -1.86
N LYS A 135 18.97 3.66 -1.83
CA LYS A 135 17.55 4.00 -1.61
C LYS A 135 16.66 3.39 -2.69
N ARG A 136 17.06 3.52 -3.96
CA ARG A 136 16.40 2.90 -5.12
C ARG A 136 16.23 1.40 -4.92
N THR A 137 17.31 0.70 -4.60
CA THR A 137 17.28 -0.74 -4.35
C THR A 137 16.30 -1.09 -3.23
N HIS A 138 16.28 -0.33 -2.14
CA HIS A 138 15.32 -0.55 -1.06
C HIS A 138 13.87 -0.36 -1.52
N VAL A 139 13.56 0.74 -2.20
CA VAL A 139 12.19 1.03 -2.66
C VAL A 139 11.70 -0.02 -3.66
N HIS A 140 12.52 -0.42 -4.64
CA HIS A 140 12.13 -1.44 -5.61
C HIS A 140 11.90 -2.81 -4.98
N ARG A 141 12.68 -3.19 -3.96
CA ARG A 141 12.46 -4.44 -3.21
C ARG A 141 11.09 -4.46 -2.52
N GLU A 142 10.54 -3.30 -2.17
CA GLU A 142 9.21 -3.25 -1.56
C GLU A 142 8.09 -3.72 -2.51
N LEU A 143 8.29 -3.73 -3.84
CA LEU A 143 7.34 -4.34 -4.78
C LEU A 143 7.20 -5.85 -4.54
N THR A 144 8.32 -6.54 -4.36
CA THR A 144 8.33 -7.98 -4.03
C THR A 144 7.78 -8.23 -2.63
N VAL A 145 8.13 -7.39 -1.65
CA VAL A 145 7.55 -7.52 -0.29
C VAL A 145 6.04 -7.30 -0.32
N ASP A 146 5.55 -6.34 -1.08
CA ASP A 146 4.11 -6.09 -1.23
C ASP A 146 3.38 -7.27 -1.85
N GLU A 147 3.95 -7.91 -2.87
CA GLU A 147 3.41 -9.15 -3.43
C GLU A 147 3.31 -10.26 -2.38
N ILE A 148 4.37 -10.50 -1.60
CA ILE A 148 4.36 -11.51 -0.52
C ILE A 148 3.27 -11.21 0.51
N VAL A 149 3.14 -9.94 0.93
CA VAL A 149 2.13 -9.52 1.91
C VAL A 149 0.72 -9.74 1.36
N ARG A 150 0.47 -9.37 0.10
CA ARG A 150 -0.84 -9.57 -0.57
C ARG A 150 -1.21 -11.05 -0.63
N THR A 151 -0.28 -11.92 -1.01
CA THR A 151 -0.52 -13.37 -1.06
C THR A 151 -0.87 -13.92 0.32
N ARG A 152 -0.13 -13.52 1.37
CA ARG A 152 -0.38 -13.97 2.74
C ARG A 152 -1.74 -13.49 3.28
N SER A 153 -2.08 -12.23 3.05
CA SER A 153 -3.38 -11.71 3.50
C SER A 153 -4.54 -12.31 2.70
N LEU A 154 -4.37 -12.59 1.40
CA LEU A 154 -5.37 -13.33 0.62
C LEU A 154 -5.58 -14.76 1.16
N GLN A 155 -4.51 -15.47 1.49
CA GLN A 155 -4.61 -16.81 2.08
C GLN A 155 -5.38 -16.78 3.40
N ALA A 156 -5.06 -15.82 4.28
CA ALA A 156 -5.79 -15.62 5.53
C ALA A 156 -7.28 -15.31 5.29
N PHE A 157 -7.59 -14.43 4.32
CA PHE A 157 -8.95 -14.12 3.91
C PHE A 157 -9.71 -15.37 3.46
N ARG A 158 -9.14 -16.15 2.53
CA ARG A 158 -9.75 -17.37 1.98
C ARG A 158 -10.00 -18.44 3.04
N SER A 159 -9.14 -18.54 4.05
CA SER A 159 -9.33 -19.50 5.14
C SER A 159 -10.67 -19.30 5.88
N ARG A 160 -11.17 -18.05 5.94
CA ARG A 160 -12.43 -17.67 6.58
C ARG A 160 -13.59 -17.48 5.59
N CYS A 161 -13.30 -16.99 4.40
CA CYS A 161 -14.27 -16.67 3.34
C CYS A 161 -14.17 -17.67 2.18
N ARG A 162 -14.38 -18.97 2.47
CA ARG A 162 -14.08 -20.07 1.53
C ARG A 162 -14.89 -20.06 0.24
N TYR A 163 -16.15 -19.63 0.33
CA TYR A 163 -17.08 -19.62 -0.82
C TYR A 163 -17.26 -18.22 -1.43
N PHE A 164 -16.57 -17.23 -0.88
CA PHE A 164 -16.65 -15.86 -1.38
C PHE A 164 -15.98 -15.77 -2.74
N VAL A 165 -16.65 -15.10 -3.67
CA VAL A 165 -16.11 -14.75 -4.98
C VAL A 165 -16.25 -13.23 -5.17
N PRO A 166 -15.17 -12.53 -5.54
CA PRO A 166 -15.24 -11.10 -5.82
C PRO A 166 -16.29 -10.76 -6.89
N PRO A 167 -17.05 -9.66 -6.74
CA PRO A 167 -17.99 -9.22 -7.76
C PRO A 167 -17.31 -9.01 -9.12
N LEU A 168 -17.95 -9.46 -10.21
CA LEU A 168 -17.43 -9.31 -11.58
C LEU A 168 -17.30 -7.84 -12.02
N THR A 169 -18.00 -6.93 -11.34
CA THR A 169 -17.96 -5.49 -11.61
C THR A 169 -16.62 -4.86 -11.25
N ASP A 170 -15.81 -5.49 -10.40
CA ASP A 170 -14.51 -4.98 -9.99
C ASP A 170 -13.37 -5.76 -10.67
N SER A 171 -13.06 -5.35 -11.89
CA SER A 171 -12.03 -5.99 -12.72
C SER A 171 -10.62 -5.90 -12.11
N GLU A 172 -10.33 -4.86 -11.33
CA GLU A 172 -9.02 -4.69 -10.69
C GLU A 172 -8.89 -5.61 -9.48
N ALA A 173 -9.90 -5.63 -8.60
CA ALA A 173 -9.98 -6.60 -7.52
C ALA A 173 -9.89 -8.03 -8.05
N ARG A 174 -10.52 -8.31 -9.20
CA ARG A 174 -10.47 -9.64 -9.80
C ARG A 174 -9.09 -10.03 -10.29
N LYS A 175 -8.38 -9.13 -10.97
CA LYS A 175 -6.98 -9.35 -11.35
C LYS A 175 -6.12 -9.65 -10.12
N MET A 176 -6.35 -8.95 -9.01
CA MET A 176 -5.63 -9.22 -7.76
C MET A 176 -5.99 -10.57 -7.14
N TRP A 177 -7.26 -10.95 -7.19
CA TRP A 177 -7.73 -12.26 -6.75
C TRP A 177 -7.07 -13.39 -7.55
N ASP A 178 -7.02 -13.27 -8.88
CA ASP A 178 -6.47 -14.30 -9.75
C ASP A 178 -4.93 -14.34 -9.67
N ALA A 179 -4.26 -13.18 -9.64
CA ALA A 179 -2.80 -13.09 -9.54
C ALA A 179 -2.24 -13.71 -8.25
N ALA A 180 -2.91 -13.52 -7.11
CA ALA A 180 -2.49 -14.10 -5.84
C ALA A 180 -3.04 -15.54 -5.62
N SER A 181 -3.69 -16.12 -6.63
CA SER A 181 -4.07 -17.55 -6.67
C SER A 181 -3.11 -18.42 -7.46
N SER A 182 -2.21 -17.80 -8.23
CA SER A 182 -1.21 -18.46 -9.07
C SER A 182 0.05 -18.72 -8.25
#